data_AF-R6VM67-F1
#
_entry.id   AF-R6VM67-F1
#
_cell.length_a   1.000
_cell.length_b   1.000
_cell.length_c   1.000
_cell.angle_alpha   90.00
_cell.angle_beta   90.00
_cell.angle_gamma   90.00
#
_symmetry.space_group_name_H-M   'P 1'
#
loop_
_entity.id
_entity.type
_entity.pdbx_description
1 polymer ?
#
loop_
_entity_poly.entity_id
_entity_poly.type
_entity_poly.pdbx_seq_one_letter_code
_entity_poly.pdbx_strand_id
1 'polypeptide(L)'
;MEDKLEEVLKQYPCEVRTRRRTRGAFLLETDQGLRLLKEYSVSQARIEFEERIKQLLGQQGGLLVDHTYKNNREEYFTKDNYRNNWVMRRWYAGNECDIRDQRCVLRCASYLGRLHALMQLGNEEGESYIRKESVQQEMERHNKELKRVRSYIRSKKQKNEMEICLLGSYDLFYDQACLAQTLLQESGYEALWQETLEQGKVRHGSYSYHNVLFVGKDLAVTNFDRAEIGIQVRDLYDFLRKVMEKNGWQAEFGKSLIDAYDRERKLEETERRVLYAMLLYPEKYWKLVNFYYNSRKSWMSSKNLEKLLRIRAQEEKRAYFLRELRPLLCGAC
;
A
#
# COMPACT_ATOMS: atom_id res chain seq x y z
N MET A 1 -4.46 -31.82 -1.13
CA MET A 1 -4.76 -30.36 -1.08
C MET A 1 -6.26 -30.16 -1.20
N GLU A 2 -6.94 -30.91 -2.07
CA GLU A 2 -8.40 -30.89 -2.19
C GLU A 2 -9.12 -31.43 -0.94
N ASP A 3 -8.67 -32.54 -0.36
CA ASP A 3 -9.27 -33.07 0.88
C ASP A 3 -9.25 -32.06 2.04
N LYS A 4 -8.14 -31.33 2.20
CA LYS A 4 -8.00 -30.25 3.21
C LYS A 4 -9.03 -29.14 3.02
N LEU A 5 -9.28 -28.79 1.76
CA LEU A 5 -10.17 -27.70 1.39
C LEU A 5 -11.62 -28.08 1.68
N GLU A 6 -12.02 -29.31 1.38
CA GLU A 6 -13.39 -29.78 1.59
C GLU A 6 -13.76 -29.84 3.08
N GLU A 7 -12.82 -30.22 3.95
CA GLU A 7 -13.01 -30.19 5.40
C GLU A 7 -13.20 -28.78 5.94
N VAL A 8 -12.47 -27.81 5.39
CA VAL A 8 -12.62 -26.40 5.75
C VAL A 8 -13.98 -25.88 5.26
N LEU A 9 -14.38 -26.20 4.03
CA LEU A 9 -15.63 -25.70 3.44
C LEU A 9 -16.88 -26.22 4.16
N LYS A 10 -16.90 -27.48 4.61
CA LYS A 10 -18.01 -28.07 5.37
C LYS A 10 -18.30 -27.36 6.70
N GLN A 11 -17.37 -26.54 7.19
CA GLN A 11 -17.51 -25.80 8.44
C GLN A 11 -18.18 -24.43 8.26
N TYR A 12 -18.48 -24.01 7.04
CA TYR A 12 -19.17 -22.74 6.77
C TYR A 12 -20.67 -22.96 6.48
N PRO A 13 -21.53 -21.99 6.84
CA PRO A 13 -22.97 -22.06 6.62
C PRO A 13 -23.34 -21.65 5.17
N CYS A 14 -22.72 -22.28 4.16
CA CYS A 14 -23.03 -22.04 2.75
C CYS A 14 -22.71 -23.27 1.87
N GLU A 15 -23.43 -23.40 0.76
CA GLU A 15 -23.18 -24.44 -0.23
C GLU A 15 -22.24 -23.92 -1.34
N VAL A 16 -21.10 -24.59 -1.54
CA VAL A 16 -20.14 -24.25 -2.59
C VAL A 16 -20.50 -24.98 -3.88
N ARG A 17 -20.83 -24.22 -4.92
CA ARG A 17 -21.19 -24.74 -6.26
C ARG A 17 -19.96 -24.96 -7.12
N THR A 18 -19.06 -23.98 -7.16
CA THR A 18 -17.82 -24.04 -7.95
C THR A 18 -16.65 -23.42 -7.18
N ARG A 19 -15.43 -23.84 -7.53
CA ARG A 19 -14.19 -23.35 -6.92
C ARG A 19 -13.12 -23.11 -7.99
N ARG A 20 -12.42 -21.96 -7.89
CA ARG A 20 -11.29 -21.61 -8.77
C ARG A 20 -10.09 -21.15 -7.95
N ARG A 21 -8.91 -21.70 -8.24
CA ARG A 21 -7.67 -21.24 -7.62
C ARG A 21 -7.30 -19.84 -8.12
N THR A 22 -6.85 -18.99 -7.22
CA THR A 22 -6.34 -17.64 -7.49
C THR A 22 -4.97 -17.47 -6.82
N ARG A 23 -4.43 -16.24 -6.77
CA ARG A 23 -3.11 -15.97 -6.19
C ARG A 23 -3.13 -16.14 -4.67
N GLY A 24 -2.82 -17.35 -4.21
CA GLY A 24 -2.75 -17.69 -2.77
C GLY A 24 -4.11 -17.88 -2.10
N ALA A 25 -5.19 -18.04 -2.86
CA ALA A 25 -6.55 -18.18 -2.34
C ALA A 25 -7.43 -19.00 -3.30
N PHE A 26 -8.65 -19.33 -2.86
CA PHE A 26 -9.69 -19.96 -3.65
C PHE A 26 -10.89 -19.02 -3.77
N LEU A 27 -11.30 -18.71 -5.01
CA LEU A 27 -12.56 -18.03 -5.28
C LEU A 27 -13.66 -19.09 -5.38
N LEU A 28 -14.75 -18.89 -4.65
CA LEU A 28 -15.85 -19.82 -4.52
C LEU A 28 -17.14 -19.14 -4.97
N GLU A 29 -17.92 -19.84 -5.79
CA GLU A 29 -19.32 -19.48 -6.03
C GLU A 29 -20.18 -20.26 -5.05
N THR A 30 -20.90 -19.55 -4.19
CA THR A 30 -21.81 -20.16 -3.22
C THR A 30 -23.25 -19.79 -3.51
N ASP A 31 -24.18 -20.50 -2.87
CA ASP A 31 -25.60 -20.14 -2.79
C ASP A 31 -25.86 -18.72 -2.23
N GLN A 32 -24.86 -18.11 -1.57
CA GLN A 32 -24.93 -16.76 -1.01
C GLN A 32 -24.00 -15.75 -1.74
N GLY A 33 -23.55 -16.07 -2.95
CA GLY A 33 -22.70 -15.23 -3.79
C GLY A 33 -21.21 -15.56 -3.71
N LEU A 34 -20.35 -14.67 -4.22
CA LEU A 34 -18.91 -14.95 -4.31
C LEU A 34 -18.23 -14.88 -2.94
N ARG A 35 -17.30 -15.81 -2.71
CA ARG A 35 -16.45 -15.88 -1.52
C ARG A 35 -14.99 -16.09 -1.88
N LEU A 36 -14.09 -15.54 -1.08
CA LEU A 36 -12.66 -15.79 -1.17
C LEU A 36 -12.20 -16.53 0.09
N LEU A 37 -11.67 -17.73 -0.07
CA LEU A 37 -11.09 -18.52 1.02
C LEU A 37 -9.57 -18.49 0.92
N LYS A 38 -8.89 -18.09 1.99
CA LYS A 38 -7.42 -18.02 2.04
C LYS A 38 -6.89 -18.55 3.38
N GLU A 39 -5.68 -19.09 3.35
CA GLU A 39 -4.90 -19.30 4.58
C GLU A 39 -4.56 -17.93 5.18
N TYR A 40 -4.75 -17.80 6.49
CA TYR A 40 -4.53 -16.53 7.18
C TYR A 40 -4.10 -16.75 8.62
N SER A 41 -2.90 -16.28 8.94
CA SER A 41 -2.23 -16.53 10.23
C SER A 41 -1.97 -15.23 10.95
N VAL A 42 -3.04 -14.63 11.49
CA VAL A 42 -2.99 -13.45 12.36
C VAL A 42 -3.71 -13.73 13.68
N SER A 43 -3.64 -12.81 14.65
CA SER A 43 -4.40 -12.94 15.90
C SER A 43 -5.91 -12.73 15.67
N GLN A 44 -6.73 -13.27 16.57
CA GLN A 44 -8.17 -13.00 16.61
C GLN A 44 -8.47 -11.49 16.67
N ALA A 45 -7.78 -10.79 17.58
CA ALA A 45 -7.89 -9.35 17.77
C ALA A 45 -7.63 -8.57 16.46
N ARG A 46 -6.73 -9.08 15.59
CA ARG A 46 -6.46 -8.47 14.28
C ARG A 46 -7.65 -8.55 13.33
N ILE A 47 -8.35 -9.69 13.28
CA ILE A 47 -9.56 -9.81 12.44
C ILE A 47 -10.67 -8.92 13.00
N GLU A 48 -10.82 -8.87 14.32
CA GLU A 48 -11.82 -8.02 14.98
C GLU A 48 -11.59 -6.54 14.66
N PHE A 49 -10.34 -6.08 14.73
CA PHE A 49 -9.94 -4.73 14.29
C PHE A 49 -10.30 -4.46 12.82
N GLU A 50 -9.95 -5.38 11.91
CA GLU A 50 -10.30 -5.25 10.49
C GLU A 50 -11.81 -5.14 10.28
N GLU A 51 -12.59 -6.02 10.90
CA GLU A 51 -14.05 -6.07 10.75
C GLU A 51 -14.74 -4.85 11.37
N ARG A 52 -14.21 -4.28 12.46
CA ARG A 52 -14.75 -3.04 13.04
C ARG A 52 -14.67 -1.87 12.06
N ILE A 53 -13.54 -1.72 11.38
CA ILE A 53 -13.37 -0.71 10.32
C ILE A 53 -14.33 -0.98 9.17
N LYS A 54 -14.41 -2.23 8.70
CA LYS A 54 -15.28 -2.59 7.57
C LYS A 54 -16.76 -2.35 7.88
N GLN A 55 -17.19 -2.63 9.11
CA GLN A 55 -18.55 -2.34 9.58
C GLN A 55 -18.84 -0.84 9.55
N LEU A 56 -17.91 -0.01 10.03
CA LEU A 56 -18.00 1.45 9.95
C LEU A 56 -18.17 1.93 8.50
N LEU A 57 -17.33 1.42 7.59
CA LEU A 57 -17.37 1.78 6.16
C LEU A 57 -18.68 1.36 5.49
N GLY A 58 -19.19 0.17 5.82
CA GLY A 58 -20.44 -0.34 5.27
C GLY A 58 -21.67 0.39 5.81
N GLN A 59 -21.77 0.59 7.13
CA GLN A 59 -22.95 1.15 7.78
C GLN A 59 -23.08 2.67 7.61
N GLN A 60 -21.96 3.41 7.77
CA GLN A 60 -22.00 4.88 7.70
C GLN A 60 -21.77 5.39 6.28
N GLY A 61 -20.91 4.71 5.50
CA GLY A 61 -20.50 5.17 4.18
C GLY A 61 -21.24 4.54 3.01
N GLY A 62 -21.98 3.45 3.24
CA GLY A 62 -22.52 2.61 2.18
C GLY A 62 -21.43 2.04 1.25
N LEU A 63 -20.19 1.93 1.74
CA LEU A 63 -19.05 1.52 0.93
C LEU A 63 -18.99 0.00 0.85
N LEU A 64 -18.69 -0.52 -0.34
CA LEU A 64 -18.50 -1.95 -0.53
C LEU A 64 -17.09 -2.34 -0.05
N VAL A 65 -17.03 -3.21 0.95
CA VAL A 65 -15.78 -3.78 1.48
C VAL A 65 -15.88 -5.30 1.65
N ASP A 66 -14.76 -6.02 1.63
CA ASP A 66 -14.76 -7.43 2.01
C ASP A 66 -15.10 -7.58 3.50
N HIS A 67 -15.78 -8.67 3.86
CA HIS A 67 -16.12 -9.02 5.24
C HIS A 67 -15.76 -10.46 5.51
N THR A 68 -15.22 -10.73 6.69
CA THR A 68 -14.85 -12.09 7.11
C THR A 68 -16.08 -12.80 7.68
N TYR A 69 -16.41 -13.95 7.11
CA TYR A 69 -17.49 -14.80 7.59
C TYR A 69 -17.03 -15.62 8.79
N LYS A 70 -17.95 -15.79 9.73
CA LYS A 70 -17.82 -16.79 10.78
C LYS A 70 -18.23 -18.16 10.25
N ASN A 71 -17.61 -19.19 10.82
CA ASN A 71 -17.97 -20.59 10.57
C ASN A 71 -19.23 -20.98 11.39
N ASN A 72 -19.65 -22.25 11.29
CA ASN A 72 -20.80 -22.79 12.02
C ASN A 72 -20.66 -22.74 13.56
N ARG A 73 -19.48 -22.42 14.09
CA ARG A 73 -19.19 -22.24 15.51
C ARG A 73 -19.08 -20.76 15.92
N GLU A 74 -19.47 -19.84 15.04
CA GLU A 74 -19.36 -18.39 15.27
C GLU A 74 -17.92 -17.87 15.41
N GLU A 75 -16.94 -18.60 14.86
CA GLU A 75 -15.51 -18.24 14.88
C GLU A 75 -15.04 -17.74 13.50
N TYR A 76 -14.14 -16.76 13.46
CA TYR A 76 -13.56 -16.27 12.19
C TYR A 76 -12.59 -17.26 11.55
N PHE A 77 -11.89 -18.06 12.36
CA PHE A 77 -10.90 -19.01 11.88
C PHE A 77 -11.50 -20.41 11.76
N THR A 78 -11.23 -21.04 10.63
CA THR A 78 -11.51 -22.46 10.41
C THR A 78 -10.19 -23.22 10.26
N LYS A 79 -10.00 -24.27 11.05
CA LYS A 79 -8.77 -25.08 11.01
C LYS A 79 -8.93 -26.25 10.05
N ASP A 80 -7.88 -26.53 9.28
CA ASP A 80 -7.72 -27.80 8.59
C ASP A 80 -7.15 -28.88 9.53
N ASN A 81 -7.05 -30.13 9.06
CA ASN A 81 -6.46 -31.24 9.83
C ASN A 81 -5.00 -31.03 10.27
N TYR A 82 -4.29 -30.08 9.67
CA TYR A 82 -2.90 -29.74 10.00
C TYR A 82 -2.81 -28.51 10.90
N ARG A 83 -3.95 -28.01 11.41
CA ARG A 83 -4.07 -26.82 12.26
C ARG A 83 -3.68 -25.51 11.55
N ASN A 84 -3.67 -25.48 10.22
CA ASN A 84 -3.57 -24.21 9.49
C ASN A 84 -4.88 -23.44 9.61
N ASN A 85 -4.79 -22.13 9.78
CA ASN A 85 -5.95 -21.26 9.89
C ASN A 85 -6.40 -20.77 8.51
N TRP A 86 -7.70 -20.88 8.26
CA TRP A 86 -8.37 -20.42 7.06
C TRP A 86 -9.46 -19.41 7.39
N VAL A 87 -9.65 -18.42 6.52
CA VAL A 87 -10.71 -17.43 6.63
C VAL A 87 -11.47 -17.32 5.31
N MET A 88 -12.80 -17.31 5.39
CA MET A 88 -13.67 -17.03 4.24
C MET A 88 -14.11 -15.58 4.27
N ARG A 89 -13.98 -14.87 3.14
CA ARG A 89 -14.40 -13.48 3.01
C ARG A 89 -15.43 -13.30 1.92
N ARG A 90 -16.28 -12.29 2.05
CA ARG A 90 -17.14 -11.79 0.96
C ARG A 90 -16.24 -11.36 -0.18
N TRP A 91 -16.63 -11.72 -1.39
CA TRP A 91 -15.99 -11.26 -2.61
C TRP A 91 -17.01 -10.63 -3.56
N TYR A 92 -16.54 -9.80 -4.48
CA TYR A 92 -17.38 -9.08 -5.43
C TYR A 92 -17.09 -9.53 -6.85
N ALA A 93 -18.16 -9.63 -7.65
CA ALA A 93 -18.07 -9.83 -9.08
C ALA A 93 -17.69 -8.50 -9.73
N GLY A 94 -16.40 -8.26 -9.88
CA GLY A 94 -15.88 -7.01 -10.42
C GLY A 94 -14.49 -7.17 -11.03
N ASN A 95 -14.11 -6.17 -11.82
CA ASN A 95 -12.80 -6.12 -12.47
C ASN A 95 -11.84 -5.28 -11.63
N GLU A 96 -10.58 -5.71 -11.53
CA GLU A 96 -9.53 -4.88 -10.95
C GLU A 96 -9.39 -3.56 -11.73
N CYS A 97 -8.95 -2.51 -11.05
CA CYS A 97 -8.66 -1.23 -11.70
C CYS A 97 -7.59 -1.38 -12.78
N ASP A 98 -7.90 -0.97 -14.01
CA ASP A 98 -6.88 -0.81 -15.05
C ASP A 98 -6.05 0.45 -14.77
N ILE A 99 -4.82 0.25 -14.30
CA ILE A 99 -3.87 1.32 -13.99
C ILE A 99 -3.50 2.19 -15.21
N ARG A 100 -3.82 1.76 -16.44
CA ARG A 100 -3.62 2.53 -17.68
C ARG A 100 -4.81 3.39 -18.05
N ASP A 101 -6.00 3.12 -17.50
CA ASP A 101 -7.18 3.97 -17.68
C ASP A 101 -7.20 5.07 -16.63
N GLN A 102 -6.84 6.29 -17.03
CA GLN A 102 -6.83 7.47 -16.16
C GLN A 102 -8.17 7.72 -15.47
N ARG A 103 -9.31 7.43 -16.12
CA ARG A 103 -10.64 7.62 -15.52
C ARG A 103 -10.87 6.64 -14.39
N CYS A 104 -10.49 5.38 -14.58
CA CYS A 104 -10.56 4.35 -13.54
C CYS A 104 -9.68 4.73 -12.34
N VAL A 105 -8.45 5.16 -12.60
CA VAL A 105 -7.50 5.53 -11.55
C VAL A 105 -7.94 6.78 -10.76
N LEU A 106 -8.52 7.79 -11.42
CA LEU A 106 -9.12 8.96 -10.76
C LEU A 106 -10.26 8.58 -9.82
N ARG A 107 -11.12 7.65 -10.25
CA ARG A 107 -12.19 7.12 -9.39
C ARG A 107 -11.62 6.41 -8.16
N CYS A 108 -10.52 5.67 -8.29
CA CYS A 108 -9.86 5.06 -7.14
C CYS A 108 -9.26 6.12 -6.19
N ALA A 109 -8.68 7.21 -6.69
CA ALA A 109 -8.15 8.29 -5.85
C ALA A 109 -9.27 8.97 -5.03
N SER A 110 -10.40 9.30 -5.66
CA SER A 110 -11.58 9.82 -4.96
C SER A 110 -12.13 8.81 -3.95
N TYR A 111 -12.25 7.54 -4.33
CA TYR A 111 -12.73 6.50 -3.41
C TYR A 111 -11.81 6.31 -2.20
N LEU A 112 -10.49 6.47 -2.35
CA LEU A 112 -9.55 6.45 -1.24
C LEU A 112 -9.80 7.63 -0.27
N GLY A 113 -10.10 8.83 -0.78
CA GLY A 113 -10.49 9.97 0.04
C GLY A 113 -11.77 9.68 0.84
N ARG A 114 -12.79 9.10 0.19
CA ARG A 114 -14.04 8.68 0.85
C ARG A 114 -13.81 7.63 1.94
N LEU A 115 -12.94 6.65 1.71
CA LEU A 115 -12.55 5.68 2.74
C LEU A 115 -11.94 6.40 3.93
N HIS A 116 -10.91 7.22 3.69
CA HIS A 116 -10.17 7.89 4.76
C HIS A 116 -11.02 8.87 5.57
N ALA A 117 -12.01 9.53 4.95
CA ALA A 117 -12.98 10.37 5.66
C ALA A 117 -13.79 9.59 6.71
N LEU A 118 -13.92 8.27 6.55
CA LEU A 118 -14.65 7.39 7.46
C LEU A 118 -13.72 6.52 8.33
N MET A 119 -12.47 6.28 7.93
CA MET A 119 -11.55 5.37 8.64
C MET A 119 -10.94 6.02 9.89
N GLN A 120 -11.76 6.20 10.91
CA GLN A 120 -11.39 6.74 12.21
C GLN A 120 -12.12 5.97 13.31
N LEU A 121 -11.37 5.45 14.29
CA LEU A 121 -11.86 4.53 15.31
C LEU A 121 -11.87 5.09 16.74
N GLY A 122 -11.43 6.34 16.93
CA GLY A 122 -11.22 6.92 18.25
C GLY A 122 -10.06 6.27 19.01
N ASN A 123 -9.83 6.69 20.27
CA ASN A 123 -8.65 6.26 21.04
C ASN A 123 -8.78 4.88 21.72
N GLU A 124 -9.90 4.18 21.54
CA GLU A 124 -10.25 2.97 22.32
C GLU A 124 -9.31 1.78 22.06
N GLU A 125 -8.62 1.75 20.91
CA GLU A 125 -7.80 0.61 20.46
C GLU A 125 -6.39 0.57 21.09
N GLY A 126 -6.00 1.64 21.78
CA GLY A 126 -4.65 1.79 22.32
C GLY A 126 -3.54 1.62 21.27
N GLU A 127 -2.33 1.28 21.72
CA GLU A 127 -1.15 1.16 20.85
C GLU A 127 -1.07 -0.16 20.04
N SER A 128 -2.03 -1.08 20.23
CA SER A 128 -1.93 -2.48 19.76
C SER A 128 -1.87 -2.64 18.24
N TYR A 129 -2.38 -1.65 17.49
CA TYR A 129 -2.43 -1.66 16.02
C TYR A 129 -1.68 -0.49 15.38
N ILE A 130 -0.75 0.12 16.13
CA ILE A 130 0.15 1.15 15.63
C ILE A 130 1.38 0.49 14.99
N ARG A 131 1.80 1.01 13.84
CA ARG A 131 3.08 0.60 13.27
C ARG A 131 4.24 1.09 14.15
N LYS A 132 5.13 0.18 14.51
CA LYS A 132 6.28 0.47 15.39
C LYS A 132 7.33 1.44 14.82
N GLU A 133 7.41 1.57 13.49
CA GLU A 133 8.40 2.42 12.82
C GLU A 133 7.70 3.56 12.10
N SER A 134 8.08 4.80 12.43
CA SER A 134 7.58 6.02 11.80
C SER A 134 8.18 6.23 10.39
N VAL A 135 7.56 7.07 9.57
CA VAL A 135 8.10 7.40 8.24
C VAL A 135 9.49 8.04 8.34
N GLN A 136 9.73 8.85 9.37
CA GLN A 136 11.03 9.45 9.62
C GLN A 136 12.10 8.40 9.92
N GLN A 137 11.80 7.47 10.83
CA GLN A 137 12.71 6.36 11.17
C GLN A 137 12.98 5.46 9.95
N GLU A 138 11.94 5.18 9.16
CA GLU A 138 12.04 4.42 7.91
C GLU A 138 13.01 5.12 6.93
N MET A 139 12.86 6.42 6.68
CA MET A 139 13.76 7.19 5.80
C MET A 139 15.21 7.21 6.31
N GLU A 140 15.40 7.43 7.61
CA GLU A 140 16.73 7.42 8.23
C GLU A 140 17.44 6.07 8.07
N ARG A 141 16.71 4.97 8.30
CA ARG A 141 17.21 3.62 8.11
C ARG A 141 17.57 3.37 6.64
N HIS A 142 16.68 3.73 5.72
CA HIS A 142 16.93 3.58 4.29
C HIS A 142 18.15 4.39 3.82
N ASN A 143 18.36 5.60 4.34
CA ASN A 143 19.54 6.42 4.05
C ASN A 143 20.85 5.77 4.55
N LYS A 144 20.82 5.14 5.75
CA LYS A 144 21.95 4.36 6.27
C LYS A 144 22.23 3.12 5.41
N GLU A 145 21.19 2.44 4.93
CA GLU A 145 21.31 1.30 4.01
C GLU A 145 21.94 1.71 2.67
N LEU A 146 21.48 2.81 2.05
CA LEU A 146 22.08 3.34 0.82
C LEU A 146 23.60 3.57 0.98
N LYS A 147 24.00 4.25 2.06
CA LYS A 147 25.42 4.49 2.39
C LYS A 147 26.20 3.18 2.53
N ARG A 148 25.68 2.21 3.28
CA ARG A 148 26.31 0.90 3.49
C ARG A 148 26.54 0.17 2.16
N VAL A 149 25.52 0.15 1.29
CA VAL A 149 25.63 -0.52 0.00
C VAL A 149 26.62 0.18 -0.92
N ARG A 150 26.66 1.52 -0.96
CA ARG A 150 27.68 2.27 -1.72
C ARG A 150 29.09 1.90 -1.26
N SER A 151 29.35 1.93 0.04
CA SER A 151 30.67 1.57 0.60
C SER A 151 31.06 0.15 0.24
N TYR A 152 30.11 -0.80 0.31
CA TYR A 152 30.33 -2.18 -0.10
C TYR A 152 30.67 -2.30 -1.59
N ILE A 153 29.94 -1.64 -2.49
CA ILE A 153 30.23 -1.72 -3.93
C ILE A 153 31.59 -1.08 -4.25
N ARG A 154 31.92 0.06 -3.63
CA ARG A 154 33.19 0.76 -3.86
C ARG A 154 34.40 -0.10 -3.49
N SER A 155 34.32 -0.90 -2.43
CA SER A 155 35.42 -1.77 -2.00
C SER A 155 35.64 -3.00 -2.89
N LYS A 156 34.72 -3.35 -3.79
CA LYS A 156 34.91 -4.47 -4.73
C LYS A 156 35.98 -4.12 -5.77
N LYS A 157 36.94 -5.05 -5.96
CA LYS A 157 38.00 -4.95 -6.99
C LYS A 157 37.42 -4.93 -8.40
N GLN A 158 36.51 -5.85 -8.70
CA GLN A 158 35.78 -5.92 -9.96
C GLN A 158 34.31 -5.59 -9.70
N LYS A 159 33.74 -4.74 -10.54
CA LYS A 159 32.35 -4.31 -10.47
C LYS A 159 31.62 -4.80 -11.70
N ASN A 160 30.41 -5.32 -11.53
CA ASN A 160 29.55 -5.64 -12.67
C ASN A 160 28.79 -4.40 -13.16
N GLU A 161 28.09 -4.55 -14.28
CA GLU A 161 27.33 -3.48 -14.93
C GLU A 161 26.28 -2.83 -13.99
N MET A 162 25.55 -3.64 -13.22
CA MET A 162 24.56 -3.14 -12.27
C MET A 162 25.20 -2.29 -11.17
N GLU A 163 26.33 -2.72 -10.63
CA GLU A 163 27.09 -1.99 -9.61
C GLU A 163 27.64 -0.67 -10.15
N ILE A 164 28.16 -0.67 -11.37
CA ILE A 164 28.60 0.55 -12.07
C ILE A 164 27.41 1.50 -12.25
N CYS A 165 26.27 0.97 -12.71
CA CYS A 165 25.06 1.74 -12.94
C CYS A 165 24.50 2.33 -11.62
N LEU A 166 24.49 1.55 -10.53
CA LEU A 166 24.09 2.00 -9.20
C LEU A 166 24.99 3.15 -8.72
N LEU A 167 26.31 2.99 -8.78
CA LEU A 167 27.24 4.04 -8.39
C LEU A 167 27.07 5.30 -9.24
N GLY A 168 26.87 5.16 -10.55
CA GLY A 168 26.71 6.27 -11.47
C GLY A 168 25.45 7.11 -11.25
N SER A 169 24.43 6.58 -10.56
CA SER A 169 23.23 7.33 -10.16
C SER A 169 23.12 7.60 -8.66
N TYR A 170 24.12 7.18 -7.87
CA TYR A 170 24.01 7.20 -6.42
C TYR A 170 23.83 8.61 -5.88
N ASP A 171 24.70 9.56 -6.25
CA ASP A 171 24.71 10.88 -5.61
C ASP A 171 23.39 11.62 -5.87
N LEU A 172 22.87 11.57 -7.11
CA LEU A 172 21.56 12.12 -7.47
C LEU A 172 20.43 11.62 -6.55
N PHE A 173 20.29 10.29 -6.42
CA PHE A 173 19.21 9.74 -5.59
C PHE A 173 19.47 9.93 -4.10
N TYR A 174 20.72 9.84 -3.66
CA TYR A 174 21.06 10.05 -2.25
C TYR A 174 20.80 11.49 -1.80
N ASP A 175 21.07 12.48 -2.64
CA ASP A 175 20.78 13.89 -2.36
C ASP A 175 19.28 14.13 -2.23
N GLN A 176 18.46 13.51 -3.09
CA GLN A 176 17.00 13.54 -2.94
C GLN A 176 16.53 12.89 -1.65
N ALA A 177 17.16 11.78 -1.24
CA ALA A 177 16.82 11.08 0.00
C ALA A 177 17.17 11.91 1.25
N CYS A 178 18.27 12.66 1.22
CA CYS A 178 18.63 13.62 2.27
C CYS A 178 17.63 14.79 2.31
N LEU A 179 17.34 15.39 1.16
CA LEU A 179 16.40 16.53 1.08
C LEU A 179 15.00 16.13 1.55
N ALA A 180 14.51 14.96 1.12
CA ALA A 180 13.23 14.42 1.58
C ALA A 180 13.18 14.23 3.11
N GLN A 181 14.27 13.75 3.71
CA GLN A 181 14.37 13.61 5.16
C GLN A 181 14.29 14.97 5.86
N THR A 182 15.04 15.97 5.38
CA THR A 182 15.00 17.35 5.91
C THR A 182 13.59 17.94 5.81
N LEU A 183 12.97 17.86 4.64
CA LEU A 183 11.61 18.39 4.43
C LEU A 183 10.58 17.68 5.31
N LEU A 184 10.75 16.37 5.56
CA LEU A 184 9.87 15.65 6.47
C LEU A 184 10.02 16.15 7.91
N GLN A 185 11.25 16.40 8.38
CA GLN A 185 11.51 16.93 9.72
C GLN A 185 10.91 18.33 9.90
N GLU A 186 10.94 19.16 8.86
CA GLU A 186 10.38 20.52 8.84
C GLU A 186 8.87 20.57 8.56
N SER A 187 8.26 19.44 8.19
CA SER A 187 6.85 19.41 7.75
C SER A 187 5.83 19.51 8.87
N GLY A 188 6.23 19.32 10.14
CA GLY A 188 5.30 19.14 11.27
C GLY A 188 4.83 17.69 11.43
N TYR A 189 5.55 16.72 10.85
CA TYR A 189 5.23 15.28 10.89
C TYR A 189 4.91 14.76 12.30
N GLU A 190 5.68 15.16 13.31
CA GLU A 190 5.48 14.65 14.68
C GLU A 190 4.12 15.09 15.25
N ALA A 191 3.71 16.34 15.02
CA ALA A 191 2.40 16.81 15.46
C ALA A 191 1.26 16.07 14.73
N LEU A 192 1.39 15.87 13.41
CA LEU A 192 0.43 15.07 12.64
C LEU A 192 0.35 13.63 13.15
N TRP A 193 1.48 13.06 13.56
CA TRP A 193 1.51 11.72 14.14
C TRP A 193 0.74 11.65 15.45
N GLN A 194 0.99 12.58 16.38
CA GLN A 194 0.26 12.63 17.65
C GLN A 194 -1.26 12.81 17.43
N GLU A 195 -1.65 13.73 16.55
CA GLU A 195 -3.07 13.92 16.19
C GLU A 195 -3.70 12.65 15.61
N THR A 196 -2.96 11.93 14.77
CA THR A 196 -3.40 10.65 14.18
C THR A 196 -3.68 9.62 15.28
N LEU A 197 -2.85 9.57 16.32
CA LEU A 197 -3.05 8.67 17.46
C LEU A 197 -4.25 9.08 18.30
N GLU A 198 -4.34 10.37 18.66
CA GLU A 198 -5.44 10.92 19.46
C GLU A 198 -6.80 10.69 18.80
N GLN A 199 -6.88 10.90 17.48
CA GLN A 199 -8.10 10.72 16.72
C GLN A 199 -8.38 9.25 16.36
N GLY A 200 -7.39 8.36 16.46
CA GLY A 200 -7.49 6.99 16.00
C GLY A 200 -7.68 6.90 14.48
N LYS A 201 -6.97 7.75 13.70
CA LYS A 201 -7.02 7.72 12.24
C LYS A 201 -6.41 6.39 11.74
N VAL A 202 -7.13 5.70 10.87
CA VAL A 202 -6.71 4.40 10.31
C VAL A 202 -6.40 4.55 8.83
N ARG A 203 -5.29 3.96 8.40
CA ARG A 203 -4.96 3.75 6.98
C ARG A 203 -5.23 2.31 6.57
N HIS A 204 -5.50 2.05 5.30
CA HIS A 204 -5.67 0.71 4.73
C HIS A 204 -4.34 -0.06 4.63
N GLY A 205 -3.21 0.61 4.38
CA GLY A 205 -1.87 0.01 4.43
C GLY A 205 -1.46 -0.89 3.25
N SER A 206 -2.39 -1.14 2.33
CA SER A 206 -2.17 -1.95 1.13
C SER A 206 -3.01 -1.47 -0.06
N TYR A 207 -3.54 -0.24 -0.01
CA TYR A 207 -4.40 0.29 -1.07
C TYR A 207 -3.66 0.32 -2.41
N SER A 208 -4.19 -0.39 -3.41
CA SER A 208 -3.63 -0.47 -4.76
C SER A 208 -4.69 -0.90 -5.76
N TYR A 209 -4.41 -0.72 -7.05
CA TYR A 209 -5.32 -1.07 -8.14
C TYR A 209 -5.77 -2.56 -8.14
N HIS A 210 -5.02 -3.47 -7.51
CA HIS A 210 -5.40 -4.87 -7.33
C HIS A 210 -6.42 -5.10 -6.22
N ASN A 211 -6.52 -4.19 -5.26
CA ASN A 211 -7.40 -4.29 -4.09
C ASN A 211 -8.67 -3.42 -4.26
N VAL A 212 -8.89 -2.87 -5.47
CA VAL A 212 -10.07 -2.07 -5.81
C VAL A 212 -10.77 -2.71 -7.00
N LEU A 213 -12.00 -3.15 -6.78
CA LEU A 213 -12.82 -3.86 -7.76
C LEU A 213 -13.94 -2.95 -8.25
N PHE A 214 -14.09 -2.82 -9.56
CA PHE A 214 -15.23 -2.14 -10.19
C PHE A 214 -16.43 -3.08 -10.23
N VAL A 215 -17.49 -2.71 -9.52
CA VAL A 215 -18.73 -3.50 -9.37
C VAL A 215 -19.88 -2.69 -9.95
N GLY A 216 -20.14 -2.85 -11.24
CA GLY A 216 -21.09 -2.01 -11.97
C GLY A 216 -20.69 -0.53 -11.92
N LYS A 217 -21.52 0.31 -11.29
CA LYS A 217 -21.22 1.74 -11.10
C LYS A 217 -20.42 2.04 -9.83
N ASP A 218 -20.27 1.08 -8.91
CA ASP A 218 -19.58 1.27 -7.63
C ASP A 218 -18.19 0.65 -7.61
N LEU A 219 -17.49 0.85 -6.49
CA LEU A 219 -16.19 0.27 -6.19
C LEU A 219 -16.27 -0.56 -4.91
N ALA A 220 -15.60 -1.70 -4.90
CA ALA A 220 -15.38 -2.48 -3.69
C ALA A 220 -13.90 -2.53 -3.34
N VAL A 221 -13.59 -2.34 -2.06
CA VAL A 221 -12.21 -2.34 -1.55
C VAL A 221 -11.99 -3.58 -0.68
N THR A 222 -10.87 -4.25 -0.89
CA THR A 222 -10.58 -5.53 -0.23
C THR A 222 -9.20 -5.53 0.40
N ASN A 223 -8.89 -6.56 1.20
CA ASN A 223 -7.53 -6.82 1.68
C ASN A 223 -7.01 -5.79 2.70
N PHE A 224 -7.84 -5.50 3.71
CA PHE A 224 -7.51 -4.69 4.90
C PHE A 224 -6.50 -5.35 5.85
N ASP A 225 -5.83 -6.42 5.44
CA ASP A 225 -4.86 -7.18 6.23
C ASP A 225 -3.71 -6.31 6.79
N ARG A 226 -3.45 -5.16 6.18
CA ARG A 226 -2.42 -4.18 6.57
C ARG A 226 -2.99 -2.88 7.14
N ALA A 227 -4.30 -2.83 7.41
CA ALA A 227 -4.91 -1.65 7.99
C ALA A 227 -4.34 -1.38 9.38
N GLU A 228 -4.02 -0.15 9.71
CA GLU A 228 -3.36 0.15 10.99
C GLU A 228 -3.63 1.60 11.37
N ILE A 229 -3.51 1.91 12.67
CA ILE A 229 -3.52 3.30 13.11
C ILE A 229 -2.27 3.95 12.52
N GLY A 230 -2.47 5.02 11.76
CA GLY A 230 -1.38 5.69 11.09
C GLY A 230 -1.84 6.74 10.09
N ILE A 231 -0.88 7.56 9.65
CA ILE A 231 -1.15 8.69 8.76
C ILE A 231 -1.73 8.21 7.42
N GLN A 232 -2.93 8.67 7.11
CA GLN A 232 -3.69 8.28 5.92
C GLN A 232 -3.00 8.72 4.61
N VAL A 233 -2.26 9.83 4.64
CA VAL A 233 -1.48 10.32 3.50
C VAL A 233 -0.45 9.29 2.98
N ARG A 234 -0.03 8.31 3.80
CA ARG A 234 0.85 7.22 3.36
C ARG A 234 0.20 6.36 2.27
N ASP A 235 -1.10 6.09 2.37
CA ASP A 235 -1.81 5.28 1.38
C ASP A 235 -1.99 6.04 0.06
N LEU A 236 -2.25 7.35 0.14
CA LEU A 236 -2.28 8.22 -1.03
C LEU A 236 -0.91 8.24 -1.73
N TYR A 237 0.18 8.38 -0.98
CA TYR A 237 1.54 8.27 -1.50
C TYR A 237 1.79 6.92 -2.20
N ASP A 238 1.46 5.81 -1.54
CA ASP A 238 1.70 4.46 -2.07
C ASP A 238 0.92 4.21 -3.36
N PHE A 239 -0.29 4.75 -3.46
CA PHE A 239 -1.11 4.73 -4.66
C PHE A 239 -0.53 5.60 -5.78
N LEU A 240 -0.30 6.89 -5.50
CA LEU A 240 0.24 7.87 -6.45
C LEU A 240 1.55 7.40 -7.06
N ARG A 241 2.53 7.00 -6.22
CA ARG A 241 3.85 6.56 -6.68
C ARG A 241 3.73 5.43 -7.71
N LYS A 242 2.93 4.40 -7.43
CA LYS A 242 2.73 3.27 -8.35
C LYS A 242 2.06 3.70 -9.65
N VAL A 243 1.05 4.56 -9.57
CA VAL A 243 0.34 5.09 -10.73
C VAL A 243 1.28 5.91 -11.62
N MET A 244 2.05 6.84 -11.04
CA MET A 244 2.94 7.72 -11.80
C MET A 244 4.09 6.95 -12.47
N GLU A 245 4.64 5.94 -11.80
CA GLU A 245 5.66 5.05 -12.39
C GLU A 245 5.16 4.33 -13.66
N LYS A 246 3.87 4.00 -13.71
CA LYS A 246 3.21 3.30 -14.84
C LYS A 246 2.69 4.26 -15.91
N ASN A 247 2.37 5.50 -15.55
CA ASN A 247 1.80 6.52 -16.43
C ASN A 247 2.81 7.61 -16.83
N GLY A 248 4.11 7.35 -16.67
CA GLY A 248 5.17 8.18 -17.22
C GLY A 248 5.34 9.54 -16.54
N TRP A 249 4.91 9.68 -15.28
CA TRP A 249 5.08 10.91 -14.48
C TRP A 249 4.43 12.16 -15.12
N GLN A 250 3.28 12.02 -15.79
CA GLN A 250 2.54 13.14 -16.37
C GLN A 250 2.01 14.09 -15.29
N ALA A 251 2.49 15.34 -15.25
CA ALA A 251 2.23 16.23 -14.12
C ALA A 251 0.74 16.53 -13.88
N GLU A 252 0.00 16.88 -14.92
CA GLU A 252 -1.43 17.21 -14.83
C GLU A 252 -2.28 16.03 -14.35
N PHE A 253 -1.92 14.80 -14.77
CA PHE A 253 -2.58 13.61 -14.27
C PHE A 253 -2.31 13.40 -12.78
N GLY A 254 -1.07 13.57 -12.33
CA GLY A 254 -0.72 13.47 -10.91
C GLY A 254 -1.41 14.53 -10.04
N LYS A 255 -1.50 15.78 -10.51
CA LYS A 255 -2.28 16.85 -9.85
C LYS A 255 -3.76 16.46 -9.73
N SER A 256 -4.35 15.98 -10.83
CA SER A 256 -5.76 15.53 -10.85
C SER A 256 -6.06 14.40 -9.88
N LEU A 257 -5.11 13.50 -9.61
CA LEU A 257 -5.27 12.43 -8.62
C LEU A 257 -5.28 12.95 -7.19
N ILE A 258 -4.40 13.90 -6.87
CA ILE A 258 -4.38 14.57 -5.56
C ILE A 258 -5.67 15.35 -5.38
N ASP A 259 -6.13 16.09 -6.39
CA ASP A 259 -7.39 16.83 -6.34
C ASP A 259 -8.61 15.92 -6.17
N ALA A 260 -8.63 14.77 -6.85
CA ALA A 260 -9.71 13.80 -6.72
C ALA A 260 -9.83 13.26 -5.30
N TYR A 261 -8.69 12.98 -4.64
CA TYR A 261 -8.65 12.62 -3.23
C TYR A 261 -9.09 13.79 -2.33
N ASP A 262 -8.51 14.97 -2.54
CA ASP A 262 -8.70 16.16 -1.71
C ASP A 262 -10.15 16.67 -1.67
N ARG A 263 -10.91 16.45 -2.75
CA ARG A 263 -12.35 16.77 -2.80
C ARG A 263 -13.19 15.94 -1.84
N GLU A 264 -12.76 14.72 -1.55
CA GLU A 264 -13.50 13.76 -0.71
C GLU A 264 -13.03 13.83 0.75
N ARG A 265 -11.72 13.99 0.95
CA ARG A 265 -11.11 14.29 2.25
C ARG A 265 -10.04 15.35 2.05
N LYS A 266 -10.27 16.54 2.62
CA LYS A 266 -9.32 17.66 2.52
C LYS A 266 -7.97 17.27 3.11
N LEU A 267 -6.91 17.51 2.34
CA LEU A 267 -5.54 17.39 2.79
C LEU A 267 -5.16 18.64 3.60
N GLU A 268 -4.80 18.42 4.85
CA GLU A 268 -4.25 19.44 5.72
C GLU A 268 -2.87 19.89 5.21
N GLU A 269 -2.44 21.11 5.56
CA GLU A 269 -1.15 21.66 5.10
C GLU A 269 0.03 20.76 5.48
N THR A 270 0.03 20.23 6.70
CA THR A 270 1.04 19.27 7.17
C THR A 270 1.02 17.97 6.35
N GLU A 271 -0.16 17.41 6.05
CA GLU A 271 -0.27 16.24 5.18
C GLU A 271 0.29 16.50 3.78
N ARG A 272 0.04 17.68 3.20
CA ARG A 272 0.59 18.06 1.89
C ARG A 272 2.11 18.11 1.89
N ARG A 273 2.72 18.71 2.92
CA ARG A 273 4.18 18.76 3.10
C ARG A 273 4.78 17.36 3.28
N VAL A 274 4.14 16.52 4.10
CA VAL A 274 4.53 15.11 4.29
C VAL A 274 4.44 14.33 2.97
N LEU A 275 3.34 14.48 2.22
CA LEU A 275 3.16 13.83 0.91
C LEU A 275 4.27 14.21 -0.06
N TYR A 276 4.62 15.50 -0.13
CA TYR A 276 5.69 15.99 -0.99
C TYR A 276 7.04 15.38 -0.61
N ALA A 277 7.41 15.40 0.68
CA ALA A 277 8.65 14.81 1.17
C ALA A 277 8.72 13.31 0.81
N MET A 278 7.61 12.59 0.93
CA MET A 278 7.53 11.18 0.55
C MET A 278 7.67 10.94 -0.95
N LEU A 279 7.02 11.74 -1.80
CA LEU A 279 7.16 11.65 -3.27
C LEU A 279 8.59 11.98 -3.74
N LEU A 280 9.26 12.91 -3.06
CA LEU A 280 10.66 13.25 -3.30
C LEU A 280 11.62 12.13 -2.90
N TYR A 281 11.27 11.33 -1.89
CA TYR A 281 12.11 10.21 -1.47
C TYR A 281 12.24 9.15 -2.58
N PRO A 282 13.45 8.69 -2.92
CA PRO A 282 13.68 7.79 -4.05
C PRO A 282 13.42 6.31 -3.68
N GLU A 283 12.22 5.99 -3.17
CA GLU A 283 11.90 4.69 -2.58
C GLU A 283 12.16 3.51 -3.54
N LYS A 284 11.86 3.68 -4.84
CA LYS A 284 12.07 2.63 -5.83
C LYS A 284 13.56 2.33 -6.06
N TYR A 285 14.40 3.36 -6.04
CA TYR A 285 15.84 3.21 -6.12
C TYR A 285 16.38 2.51 -4.87
N TRP A 286 15.97 2.95 -3.68
CA TRP A 286 16.32 2.28 -2.43
C TRP A 286 15.90 0.81 -2.40
N LYS A 287 14.66 0.48 -2.80
CA LYS A 287 14.19 -0.92 -2.88
C LYS A 287 15.09 -1.79 -3.75
N LEU A 288 15.59 -1.25 -4.85
CA LEU A 288 16.48 -1.98 -5.75
C LEU A 288 17.88 -2.16 -5.16
N VAL A 289 18.42 -1.13 -4.51
CA VAL A 289 19.69 -1.17 -3.77
C VAL A 289 19.62 -2.18 -2.64
N ASN A 290 18.54 -2.16 -1.86
CA ASN A 290 18.32 -3.06 -0.74
C ASN A 290 18.10 -4.51 -1.22
N PHE A 291 17.35 -4.71 -2.31
CA PHE A 291 17.20 -6.03 -2.93
C PHE A 291 18.56 -6.58 -3.39
N TYR A 292 19.37 -5.76 -4.07
CA TYR A 292 20.72 -6.15 -4.47
C TYR A 292 21.55 -6.63 -3.28
N TYR A 293 21.55 -5.87 -2.18
CA TYR A 293 22.37 -6.18 -1.01
C TYR A 293 21.95 -7.46 -0.27
N ASN A 294 20.64 -7.73 -0.20
CA ASN A 294 20.09 -8.89 0.53
C ASN A 294 19.93 -10.14 -0.35
N SER A 295 19.90 -10.00 -1.68
CA SER A 295 19.93 -11.15 -2.59
C SER A 295 21.28 -11.88 -2.51
N ARG A 296 21.34 -13.15 -2.95
CA ARG A 296 22.63 -13.84 -3.15
C ARG A 296 23.44 -12.97 -4.12
N LYS A 297 24.44 -12.26 -3.60
CA LYS A 297 25.19 -11.14 -4.23
C LYS A 297 25.90 -11.48 -5.55
N SER A 298 25.76 -12.73 -6.01
CA SER A 298 26.26 -13.34 -7.25
C SER A 298 25.17 -13.68 -8.28
N TRP A 299 23.89 -13.73 -7.88
CA TRP A 299 22.77 -14.08 -8.76
C TRP A 299 21.91 -12.85 -9.02
N MET A 300 22.29 -12.10 -10.06
CA MET A 300 21.53 -10.95 -10.52
C MET A 300 20.92 -11.21 -11.88
N SER A 301 19.60 -11.09 -11.97
CA SER A 301 18.88 -11.15 -13.24
C SER A 301 19.06 -9.84 -14.02
N SER A 302 19.23 -9.93 -15.34
CA SER A 302 19.09 -8.80 -16.30
C SER A 302 17.88 -7.89 -15.99
N LYS A 303 16.77 -8.49 -15.55
CA LYS A 303 15.55 -7.78 -15.12
C LYS A 303 15.76 -6.71 -14.04
N ASN A 304 16.75 -6.85 -13.16
CA ASN A 304 16.99 -5.85 -12.12
C ASN A 304 17.81 -4.67 -12.64
N LEU A 305 18.74 -4.92 -13.58
CA LEU A 305 19.42 -3.87 -14.31
C LEU A 305 18.44 -3.06 -15.16
N GLU A 306 17.54 -3.73 -15.89
CA GLU A 306 16.47 -3.08 -16.66
C GLU A 306 15.60 -2.17 -15.77
N LYS A 307 15.27 -2.61 -14.55
CA LYS A 307 14.54 -1.77 -13.58
C LYS A 307 15.34 -0.52 -13.21
N LEU A 308 16.65 -0.64 -12.97
CA LEU A 308 17.49 0.52 -12.64
C LEU A 308 17.56 1.51 -13.80
N LEU A 309 17.81 1.00 -15.01
CA LEU A 309 17.87 1.82 -16.22
C LEU A 309 16.54 2.54 -16.44
N ARG A 310 15.41 1.87 -16.21
CA ARG A 310 14.09 2.49 -16.28
C ARG A 310 13.87 3.58 -15.22
N ILE A 311 14.37 3.38 -13.99
CA ILE A 311 14.31 4.41 -12.94
C ILE A 311 15.06 5.67 -13.42
N ARG A 312 16.30 5.49 -13.90
CA ARG A 312 17.12 6.60 -14.43
C ARG A 312 16.45 7.30 -15.62
N ALA A 313 15.92 6.54 -16.56
CA ALA A 313 15.25 7.08 -17.75
C ALA A 313 13.95 7.85 -17.44
N GLN A 314 13.33 7.61 -16.28
CA GLN A 314 12.13 8.33 -15.84
C GLN A 314 12.44 9.54 -14.95
N GLU A 315 13.69 9.73 -14.53
CA GLU A 315 14.02 10.69 -13.48
C GLU A 315 13.76 12.14 -13.88
N GLU A 316 14.05 12.52 -15.12
CA GLU A 316 13.75 13.87 -15.63
C GLU A 316 12.24 14.18 -15.54
N LYS A 317 11.39 13.25 -15.96
CA LYS A 317 9.93 13.40 -15.89
C LYS A 317 9.43 13.44 -14.44
N ARG A 318 10.02 12.63 -13.56
CA ARG A 318 9.71 12.65 -12.13
C ARG A 318 10.13 13.97 -11.49
N ALA A 319 11.32 14.49 -11.80
CA ALA A 319 11.79 15.78 -11.30
C ALA A 319 10.89 16.93 -11.78
N TYR A 320 10.47 16.90 -13.05
CA TYR A 320 9.48 17.84 -13.58
C TYR A 320 8.16 17.76 -12.80
N PHE A 321 7.62 16.56 -12.60
CA PHE A 321 6.41 16.35 -11.81
C PHE A 321 6.52 16.91 -10.38
N LEU A 322 7.63 16.65 -9.68
CA LEU A 322 7.87 17.16 -8.33
C LEU A 322 7.94 18.70 -8.33
N ARG A 323 8.62 19.30 -9.31
CA ARG A 323 8.67 20.77 -9.46
C ARG A 323 7.26 21.36 -9.62
N GLU A 324 6.43 20.73 -10.45
CA GLU A 324 5.04 21.15 -10.69
C GLU A 324 4.12 20.96 -9.47
N LEU A 325 4.42 19.98 -8.61
CA LEU A 325 3.66 19.74 -7.37
C LEU A 325 4.06 20.64 -6.22
N ARG A 326 5.29 21.17 -6.21
CA ARG A 326 5.81 21.93 -5.07
C ARG A 326 4.92 23.12 -4.69
N PRO A 327 4.43 23.97 -5.63
CA PRO A 327 3.52 25.06 -5.29
C PRO A 327 2.18 24.59 -4.72
N LEU A 328 1.67 23.45 -5.21
CA LEU A 328 0.40 22.85 -4.79
C LEU A 328 0.45 22.30 -3.36
N LEU A 329 1.60 21.72 -2.97
CA LEU A 329 1.73 20.97 -1.71
C LEU A 329 2.51 21.72 -0.63
N CYS A 330 3.37 22.67 -0.99
CA CYS A 330 4.22 23.39 -0.04
C CYS A 330 3.98 24.91 -0.05
N GLY A 331 3.04 25.40 -0.87
CA GLY A 331 2.86 26.82 -1.12
C GLY A 331 3.86 27.38 -2.13
N ALA A 332 3.58 28.57 -2.65
CA ALA A 332 4.57 29.32 -3.43
C ALA A 332 5.65 29.85 -2.48
N CYS A 333 6.93 29.53 -2.77
CA CYS A 333 8.05 30.25 -2.16
C CYS A 333 8.11 31.68 -2.67
#